data_AF-A0A7Z9BMY6-F1
#
_entry.id   AF-A0A7Z9BMY6-F1
#
_cell.length_a   1.000
_cell.length_b   1.000
_cell.length_c   1.000
_cell.angle_alpha   90.00
_cell.angle_beta   90.00
_cell.angle_gamma   90.00
#
_symmetry.space_group_name_H-M   'P 1'
#
loop_
_entity.id
_entity.type
_entity.pdbx_description
1 polymer ?
#
loop_
_entity_poly.entity_id
_entity_poly.type
_entity_poly.pdbx_seq_one_letter_code
_entity_poly.pdbx_strand_id
1 'polypeptide(L)' 'MKETTPTAMPPCFDRWCGRFDDIFSHQAQKREFRNYLGGLLGESERKNLSQMANNAVGVT' A
#
# COMPACT_ATOMS: atom_id res chain seq x y z
N MET A 1 -14.32 -19.22 -1.83
CA MET A 1 -13.48 -18.03 -1.62
C MET A 1 -13.47 -17.79 -0.13
N LYS A 2 -12.37 -18.10 0.57
CA LYS A 2 -12.26 -17.72 1.99
C LYS A 2 -12.15 -16.21 2.00
N GLU A 3 -13.12 -15.55 2.63
CA GLU A 3 -13.05 -14.14 2.94
C GLU A 3 -11.90 -14.00 3.95
N THR A 4 -10.69 -13.87 3.45
CA THR A 4 -9.53 -13.47 4.24
C THR A 4 -9.80 -12.03 4.62
N THR A 5 -10.46 -11.84 5.77
CA THR A 5 -10.47 -10.55 6.47
C THR A 5 -9.03 -10.04 6.41
N PRO A 6 -8.73 -8.93 5.72
CA PRO A 6 -7.36 -8.50 5.57
C PRO A 6 -6.79 -8.35 6.98
N THR A 7 -5.81 -9.18 7.32
CA THR A 7 -5.09 -9.07 8.57
C THR A 7 -4.70 -7.61 8.68
N ALA A 8 -5.27 -6.91 9.66
CA ALA A 8 -5.02 -5.49 9.85
C ALA A 8 -3.50 -5.33 9.83
N MET A 9 -3.01 -4.52 8.89
CA MET A 9 -1.57 -4.35 8.67
C MET A 9 -0.90 -4.11 10.02
N PRO A 10 0.29 -4.66 10.28
CA PRO A 10 0.89 -4.59 11.61
C PRO A 10 1.03 -3.13 12.07
N PRO A 11 0.98 -2.82 13.38
CA PRO A 11 1.03 -1.43 13.87
C PRO A 11 2.24 -0.61 13.38
N CYS A 12 3.32 -1.28 12.97
CA CYS A 12 4.48 -0.64 12.35
C CYS A 12 4.19 -0.06 10.95
N PHE A 13 3.21 -0.60 10.22
CA PHE A 13 2.77 -0.11 8.92
C PHE A 13 2.16 1.28 9.03
N ASP A 14 1.21 1.49 9.94
CA ASP A 14 0.59 2.81 10.13
C ASP A 14 1.62 3.85 10.58
N ARG A 15 2.55 3.47 11.46
CA ARG A 15 3.65 4.34 11.88
C ARG A 15 4.59 4.72 10.72
N TRP A 16 4.83 3.79 9.80
CA TRP A 16 5.64 4.06 8.61
C TRP A 16 4.90 4.96 7.61
N CYS A 17 3.61 4.69 7.37
CA CYS A 17 2.75 5.51 6.51
C CYS A 17 2.65 6.97 7.02
N GLY A 18 2.71 7.17 8.33
CA GLY A 18 2.73 8.51 8.94
C GLY A 18 3.87 9.42 8.46
N ARG A 19 4.95 8.86 7.89
CA ARG A 19 6.06 9.65 7.30
C ARG A 19 5.66 10.41 6.04
N PHE A 20 4.52 10.09 5.43
CA PHE A 20 4.02 10.69 4.19
C PHE A 20 2.79 11.56 4.42
N ASP A 21 2.35 11.73 5.67
CA ASP A 21 1.10 12.43 5.98
C ASP A 21 1.15 13.93 5.66
N ASP A 22 2.33 14.53 5.57
CA ASP A 22 2.55 15.92 5.17
C ASP A 22 2.46 16.14 3.66
N ILE A 23 2.63 15.10 2.85
CA ILE A 23 2.50 15.14 1.38
C ILE A 23 1.04 15.28 0.95
N PHE A 24 0.11 14.76 1.75
CA PHE A 24 -1.32 14.71 1.40
C PHE A 24 -2.12 15.85 2.04
N SER A 25 -2.77 16.65 1.20
CA SER A 25 -3.62 17.77 1.62
C SER A 25 -4.92 17.33 2.30
N HIS A 26 -5.46 16.15 1.93
CA HIS A 26 -6.77 15.68 2.40
C HIS A 26 -6.70 14.35 3.15
N GLN A 27 -7.52 14.21 4.19
CA GLN A 27 -7.64 12.96 4.96
C GLN A 27 -8.04 11.76 4.10
N ALA A 28 -8.85 11.98 3.06
CA ALA A 28 -9.20 10.92 2.11
C ALA A 28 -7.96 10.36 1.39
N GLN A 29 -7.03 11.21 0.96
CA GLN A 29 -5.81 10.78 0.28
C GLN A 29 -4.91 9.92 1.19
N LYS A 30 -4.80 10.32 2.47
CA LYS A 30 -4.08 9.57 3.50
C LYS A 30 -4.64 8.16 3.72
N ARG A 31 -5.97 8.04 3.70
CA ARG A 31 -6.69 6.76 3.82
C ARG A 31 -6.49 5.91 2.59
N GLU A 32 -6.70 6.47 1.40
CA GLU A 32 -6.58 5.71 0.15
C GLU A 32 -5.13 5.28 -0.12
N PHE A 33 -4.14 6.09 0.25
CA PHE A 33 -2.72 5.70 0.20
C PHE A 33 -2.45 4.45 1.05
N ARG A 34 -2.91 4.44 2.30
CA ARG A 34 -2.77 3.31 3.23
C ARG A 34 -3.49 2.06 2.70
N ASN A 35 -4.71 2.22 2.17
CA ASN A 35 -5.48 1.13 1.56
C ASN A 35 -4.77 0.52 0.35
N TYR A 36 -4.29 1.37 -0.55
CA TYR A 36 -3.59 0.94 -1.76
C TYR A 36 -2.31 0.19 -1.42
N LEU A 37 -1.47 0.77 -0.56
CA LEU A 37 -0.21 0.15 -0.16
C LEU A 37 -0.42 -1.11 0.68
N GLY A 38 -1.41 -1.11 1.58
CA GLY A 38 -1.82 -2.30 2.33
C GLY A 38 -2.29 -3.42 1.41
N GLY A 39 -3.05 -3.10 0.35
CA GLY A 39 -3.46 -4.08 -0.66
C GLY A 39 -2.33 -4.58 -1.57
N LEU A 40 -1.22 -3.83 -1.67
CA LEU A 40 0.00 -4.28 -2.34
C LEU A 40 0.86 -5.20 -1.47
N LEU A 41 0.92 -4.94 -0.16
CA LEU A 41 1.79 -5.64 0.79
C LEU A 41 1.10 -6.79 1.56
N GLY A 42 -0.23 -6.81 1.59
CA GLY A 42 -1.03 -7.82 2.29
C GLY A 42 -1.04 -9.20 1.62
N GLU A 43 -1.89 -10.11 2.13
CA GLU A 43 -1.93 -11.57 1.81
C GLU A 43 -2.34 -11.95 0.37
N SER A 44 -2.21 -11.04 -0.59
CA SER A 44 -2.28 -11.42 -2.01
C SER A 44 -0.96 -12.10 -2.41
N GLU A 45 -0.98 -12.94 -3.45
CA GLU A 45 0.22 -13.54 -4.03
C GLU A 45 1.35 -12.51 -4.13
N ARG A 46 2.61 -12.92 -3.87
CA ARG A 46 3.77 -12.01 -3.92
C ARG A 46 3.74 -11.20 -5.21
N LYS A 47 3.32 -9.94 -5.12
CA LYS A 47 3.37 -9.01 -6.23
C LYS A 47 4.83 -8.67 -6.44
N ASN A 48 5.33 -8.87 -7.66
CA ASN A 48 6.67 -8.42 -8.00
C ASN A 48 6.65 -6.90 -8.13
N LEU A 49 6.80 -6.21 -6.99
CA LEU A 49 6.75 -4.75 -6.91
C LEU A 49 7.77 -4.09 -7.83
N SER A 50 8.93 -4.72 -8.04
CA SER A 50 9.95 -4.24 -8.97
C SER A 50 9.47 -4.29 -10.42
N GLN A 51 8.85 -5.39 -10.86
CA GLN A 51 8.25 -5.46 -12.19
C GLN A 51 7.07 -4.49 -12.35
N MET A 52 6.22 -4.33 -11.34
CA MET A 52 5.13 -3.35 -11.38
C MET A 52 5.64 -1.91 -11.49
N ALA A 53 6.70 -1.56 -10.75
CA ALA A 53 7.34 -0.26 -10.84
C ALA A 53 7.95 -0.03 -12.22
N ASN A 54 8.67 -1.02 -12.77
CA ASN A 54 9.24 -0.92 -14.13
C ASN A 54 8.15 -0.71 -15.19
N ASN A 55 7.04 -1.47 -15.10
CA ASN A 55 5.90 -1.34 -16.03
C ASN A 55 5.20 0.01 -15.90
N ALA A 56 5.10 0.57 -14.69
CA ALA A 56 4.39 1.83 -14.44
C ALA A 56 5.21 3.07 -14.86
N VAL A 57 6.54 3.01 -14.73
CA VAL A 57 7.41 4.17 -14.97
C VAL A 57 7.96 4.19 -16.41
N GLY A 58 7.79 3.12 -17.19
CA GLY A 58 8.27 3.07 -18.57
C GLY A 58 9.79 3.32 -18.67
N VAL A 59 10.55 2.89 -17.66
CA VAL A 59 12.01 2.98 -17.71
C VAL A 59 12.48 1.82 -18.58
N THR A 60 12.83 2.15 -19.82
CA THR A 60 13.56 1.29 -20.74
C THR A 60 15.04 1.29 -20.38
#